data_AF-A0A924LSK0-F1
#
_entry.id   AF-A0A924LSK0-F1
#
_cell.length_a   1.000
_cell.length_b   1.000
_cell.length_c   1.000
_cell.angle_alpha   90.00
_cell.angle_beta   90.00
_cell.angle_gamma   90.00
#
_symmetry.space_group_name_H-M   'P 1'
#
loop_
_entity.id
_entity.type
_entity.pdbx_description
1 polymer ?
#
loop_
_entity_poly.entity_id
_entity_poly.type
_entity_poly.pdbx_seq_one_letter_code
_entity_poly.pdbx_strand_id
1 'polypeptide(L)'
;MKKIILVLVFSLLMIVGCSKNDNVVGIGAQSNLVLLKKIESIGTYSNAVFQTGILTYDGNKLLEFNSTGYKEIYTYSGNLITKIVAYDGNNISQTSEFTYLNGSLSTYISNTERFRYYSKTTYTNNPDGTISYIEKSIHKQNLDEQINKTGSLTFVNGNLIKDEYTSSQSSNVIYSADVYEYDNKNSPFKNILGFDKLYQEVGGQKNLLTRTFITKYLDSNNVTVTDTNINGFYEYLYNSQDYPTQQKFTEGGILQGTTNYFYD
;
A
#
# COMPACT_ATOMS: atom_id res chain seq x y z
N MET A 1 -13.31 35.95 57.58
CA MET A 1 -11.98 35.46 57.95
C MET A 1 -11.08 35.58 56.72
N LYS A 2 -10.27 36.65 56.61
CA LYS A 2 -8.78 36.64 56.71
C LYS A 2 -8.18 35.58 55.75
N LYS A 3 -7.38 35.86 54.71
CA LYS A 3 -6.51 36.99 54.29
C LYS A 3 -6.34 36.89 52.74
N ILE A 4 -6.60 37.90 51.90
CA ILE A 4 -5.73 39.01 51.41
C ILE A 4 -4.25 38.61 51.18
N ILE A 5 -3.73 38.67 49.94
CA ILE A 5 -2.91 39.78 49.37
C ILE A 5 -2.33 39.38 48.00
N LEU A 6 -2.62 40.26 47.04
CA LEU A 6 -2.09 40.46 45.70
C LEU A 6 -0.99 41.52 45.78
N VAL A 7 0.19 41.36 45.17
CA VAL A 7 1.06 42.50 44.79
C VAL A 7 1.95 42.17 43.57
N LEU A 8 1.78 42.99 42.53
CA LEU A 8 2.65 43.28 41.38
C LEU A 8 4.10 43.61 41.76
N VAL A 9 5.07 43.31 40.89
CA VAL A 9 6.14 44.27 40.57
C VAL A 9 6.48 44.23 39.07
N PHE A 10 6.44 45.42 38.48
CA PHE A 10 6.79 45.79 37.13
C PHE A 10 8.30 46.17 37.07
N SER A 11 8.99 45.75 36.01
CA SER A 11 10.09 46.42 35.29
C SER A 11 11.33 46.98 36.03
N LEU A 12 12.53 46.58 35.58
CA LEU A 12 13.38 47.41 34.69
C LEU A 12 14.60 46.63 34.14
N LEU A 13 14.98 46.96 32.91
CA LEU A 13 16.14 46.47 32.16
C LEU A 13 17.48 46.74 32.85
N MET A 14 18.49 45.92 32.52
CA MET A 14 19.77 46.38 31.97
C MET A 14 20.42 45.31 31.08
N ILE A 15 21.13 45.80 30.07
CA ILE A 15 21.69 45.10 28.92
C ILE A 15 23.19 44.82 29.20
N VAL A 16 23.76 43.93 28.38
CA VAL A 16 25.13 43.90 27.81
C VAL A 16 25.94 42.65 28.17
N GLY A 17 26.36 41.90 27.15
CA GLY A 17 27.54 41.03 27.23
C GLY A 17 27.57 39.87 26.25
N CYS A 18 28.03 40.12 25.01
CA CYS A 18 28.34 39.09 24.02
C CYS A 18 29.29 38.01 24.56
N SER A 19 28.95 36.74 24.32
CA SER A 19 29.93 35.69 24.12
C SER A 19 29.52 34.89 22.89
N LYS A 20 30.26 35.06 21.81
CA LYS A 20 30.28 34.16 20.65
C LYS A 20 30.28 32.71 21.14
N ASN A 21 29.29 31.94 20.69
CA ASN A 21 29.50 30.57 20.23
C ASN A 21 28.26 30.17 19.44
N ASP A 22 28.49 29.99 18.14
CA ASP A 22 27.53 29.44 17.20
C ASP A 22 27.14 28.04 17.66
N ASN A 23 25.98 27.92 18.27
CA ASN A 23 25.27 26.66 18.39
C ASN A 23 23.87 26.91 17.85
N VAL A 24 23.79 26.93 16.51
CA VAL A 24 22.56 26.54 15.82
C VAL A 24 22.18 25.19 16.41
N VAL A 25 21.14 25.18 17.24
CA VAL A 25 20.48 23.95 17.65
C VAL A 25 19.98 23.34 16.36
N GLY A 26 20.78 22.42 15.83
CA GLY A 26 20.46 21.64 14.65
C GLY A 26 19.10 21.04 14.89
N ILE A 27 18.17 21.40 14.00
CA ILE A 27 16.96 20.64 13.72
C ILE A 27 17.39 19.17 13.73
N GLY A 28 16.81 18.40 14.65
CA GLY A 28 17.20 17.02 14.90
C GLY A 28 17.42 16.29 13.58
N ALA A 29 18.57 15.62 13.49
CA ALA A 29 18.97 14.83 12.34
C ALA A 29 17.74 14.10 11.78
N GLN A 30 17.38 14.38 10.52
CA GLN A 30 16.50 13.50 9.77
C GLN A 30 17.08 12.10 9.95
N SER A 31 16.34 11.18 10.58
CA SER A 31 16.69 9.77 10.44
C SER A 31 16.79 9.52 8.94
N ASN A 32 17.95 9.07 8.46
CA ASN A 32 18.20 8.85 7.03
C ASN A 32 17.03 8.07 6.43
N LEU A 33 16.15 8.78 5.73
CA LEU A 33 14.91 8.23 5.22
C LEU A 33 15.26 7.43 3.97
N VAL A 34 15.17 6.12 4.06
CA VAL A 34 15.48 5.23 2.93
C VAL A 34 14.30 5.24 1.97
N LEU A 35 14.50 5.78 0.77
CA LEU A 35 13.50 5.82 -0.29
C LEU A 35 13.99 5.02 -1.49
N LEU A 36 13.10 4.19 -2.03
CA LEU A 36 13.36 3.46 -3.26
C LEU A 36 13.47 4.43 -4.43
N LYS A 37 14.49 4.33 -5.27
CA LYS A 37 14.66 5.18 -6.46
C LYS A 37 14.55 4.46 -7.76
N LYS A 38 14.99 3.20 -7.79
CA LYS A 38 15.00 2.41 -9.00
C LYS A 38 14.64 0.96 -8.71
N ILE A 39 13.91 0.38 -9.64
CA ILE A 39 13.58 -1.03 -9.69
C ILE A 39 14.10 -1.58 -11.02
N GLU A 40 14.75 -2.73 -11.00
CA GLU A 40 15.13 -3.47 -12.21
C GLU A 40 14.51 -4.87 -12.18
N SER A 41 13.69 -5.19 -13.16
CA SER A 41 13.12 -6.53 -13.34
C SER A 41 13.97 -7.33 -14.32
N ILE A 42 14.40 -8.52 -13.89
CA ILE A 42 15.28 -9.42 -14.61
C ILE A 42 14.50 -10.67 -15.02
N GLY A 43 14.58 -10.99 -16.31
CA GLY A 43 13.85 -12.12 -16.88
C GLY A 43 14.56 -13.43 -16.57
N THR A 44 13.79 -14.45 -16.17
CA THR A 44 14.32 -15.77 -15.77
C THR A 44 15.25 -16.40 -16.80
N TYR A 45 14.96 -16.24 -18.11
CA TYR A 45 15.68 -16.95 -19.17
C TYR A 45 16.87 -16.18 -19.74
N SER A 46 16.83 -14.85 -19.74
CA SER A 46 17.89 -14.02 -20.34
C SER A 46 18.93 -13.58 -19.33
N ASN A 47 18.60 -13.63 -18.02
CA ASN A 47 19.33 -12.93 -16.95
C ASN A 47 19.61 -11.44 -17.26
N ALA A 48 18.85 -10.88 -18.20
CA ALA A 48 18.96 -9.49 -18.62
C ALA A 48 17.83 -8.67 -17.98
N VAL A 49 18.16 -7.42 -17.64
CA VAL A 49 17.14 -6.44 -17.23
C VAL A 49 16.25 -6.18 -18.44
N PHE A 50 14.94 -6.47 -18.30
CA PHE A 50 13.96 -6.21 -19.35
C PHE A 50 13.06 -5.02 -19.04
N GLN A 51 13.09 -4.53 -17.79
CA GLN A 51 12.32 -3.37 -17.37
C GLN A 51 13.06 -2.63 -16.26
N THR A 52 13.16 -1.31 -16.40
CA THR A 52 13.68 -0.42 -15.36
C THR A 52 12.61 0.59 -15.00
N GLY A 53 12.28 0.67 -13.73
CA GLY A 53 11.37 1.66 -13.15
C GLY A 53 12.13 2.70 -12.31
N ILE A 54 11.75 3.96 -12.40
CA ILE A 54 12.31 5.09 -11.65
C ILE A 54 11.20 5.73 -10.83
N LEU A 55 11.50 6.04 -9.57
CA LEU A 55 10.56 6.66 -8.63
C LEU A 55 11.03 8.09 -8.32
N THR A 56 10.11 9.06 -8.42
CA THR A 56 10.37 10.47 -8.10
C THR A 56 9.49 10.95 -6.96
N TYR A 57 9.99 11.89 -6.16
CA TYR A 57 9.40 12.24 -4.88
C TYR A 57 9.38 13.75 -4.62
N ASP A 58 8.40 14.19 -3.82
CA ASP A 58 8.42 15.45 -3.06
C ASP A 58 8.50 15.09 -1.57
N GLY A 59 9.67 15.26 -0.96
CA GLY A 59 9.99 14.67 0.34
C GLY A 59 9.84 13.15 0.28
N ASN A 60 8.86 12.60 1.00
CA ASN A 60 8.51 11.18 0.98
C ASN A 60 7.11 10.88 0.43
N LYS A 61 6.55 11.83 -0.32
CA LYS A 61 5.39 11.58 -1.20
C LYS A 61 5.92 11.10 -2.54
N LEU A 62 5.58 9.88 -2.94
CA LEU A 62 5.85 9.38 -4.28
C LEU A 62 5.01 10.19 -5.27
N LEU A 63 5.63 10.84 -6.24
CA LEU A 63 4.94 11.63 -7.28
C LEU A 63 4.70 10.82 -8.54
N GLU A 64 5.73 10.10 -8.97
CA GLU A 64 5.69 9.33 -10.21
C GLU A 64 6.49 8.04 -10.06
N PHE A 65 5.92 6.96 -10.58
CA PHE A 65 6.67 5.76 -10.97
C PHE A 65 6.71 5.72 -12.50
N ASN A 66 7.90 5.67 -13.09
CA ASN A 66 8.11 5.71 -14.54
C ASN A 66 8.91 4.50 -14.99
N SER A 67 8.37 3.74 -15.92
CA SER A 67 8.97 2.53 -16.47
C SER A 67 8.87 2.52 -17.98
N THR A 68 9.55 1.57 -18.64
CA THR A 68 9.51 1.45 -20.10
C THR A 68 8.08 1.22 -20.59
N GLY A 69 7.50 2.23 -21.24
CA GLY A 69 6.14 2.18 -21.81
C GLY A 69 5.01 2.31 -20.79
N TYR A 70 5.31 2.57 -19.52
CA TYR A 70 4.32 2.64 -18.44
C TYR A 70 4.69 3.74 -17.44
N LYS A 71 3.70 4.49 -16.94
CA LYS A 71 3.93 5.38 -15.78
C LYS A 71 2.70 5.45 -14.90
N GLU A 72 2.91 5.79 -13.64
CA GLU A 72 1.86 6.14 -12.69
C GLU A 72 2.14 7.50 -12.08
N ILE A 73 1.10 8.32 -11.96
CA ILE A 73 1.15 9.64 -11.32
C ILE A 73 0.27 9.62 -10.07
N TYR A 74 0.82 10.07 -8.95
CA TYR A 74 0.22 10.01 -7.63
C TYR A 74 -0.17 11.41 -7.16
N THR A 75 -1.43 11.57 -6.72
CA THR A 75 -1.97 12.83 -6.19
C THR A 75 -2.33 12.67 -4.73
N TYR A 76 -2.10 13.72 -3.93
CA TYR A 76 -2.29 13.70 -2.48
C TYR A 76 -3.23 14.80 -1.99
N SER A 77 -3.90 14.53 -0.88
CA SER A 77 -4.45 15.53 0.02
C SER A 77 -3.78 15.37 1.39
N GLY A 78 -2.98 16.36 1.79
CA GLY A 78 -2.09 16.21 2.95
C GLY A 78 -1.11 15.05 2.74
N ASN A 79 -1.20 14.03 3.60
CA ASN A 79 -0.36 12.83 3.57
C ASN A 79 -1.08 11.58 2.99
N LEU A 80 -2.29 11.75 2.46
CA LEU A 80 -3.11 10.66 1.93
C LEU A 80 -3.10 10.69 0.39
N ILE A 81 -2.84 9.54 -0.24
CA ILE A 81 -2.95 9.37 -1.70
C ILE A 81 -4.43 9.37 -2.06
N THR A 82 -4.89 10.32 -2.86
CA THR A 82 -6.30 10.44 -3.27
C THR A 82 -6.55 9.99 -4.70
N LYS A 83 -5.50 9.94 -5.54
CA LYS A 83 -5.62 9.49 -6.93
C LYS A 83 -4.31 8.92 -7.45
N ILE A 84 -4.41 7.85 -8.23
CA ILE A 84 -3.31 7.30 -9.04
C ILE A 84 -3.81 7.20 -10.48
N VAL A 85 -3.05 7.73 -11.43
CA VAL A 85 -3.35 7.62 -12.87
C VAL A 85 -2.22 6.84 -13.53
N ALA A 86 -2.54 5.66 -14.05
CA ALA A 86 -1.63 4.83 -14.81
C ALA A 86 -1.78 5.13 -16.32
N TYR A 87 -0.65 5.11 -17.03
CA TYR A 87 -0.60 5.31 -18.47
C TYR A 87 0.17 4.18 -19.14
N ASP A 88 -0.34 3.73 -20.28
CA ASP A 88 0.38 2.89 -21.23
C ASP A 88 0.84 3.79 -22.39
N GLY A 89 2.14 4.10 -22.41
CA GLY A 89 2.70 5.19 -23.20
C GLY A 89 2.11 6.54 -22.80
N ASN A 90 1.37 7.16 -23.73
CA ASN A 90 0.73 8.47 -23.50
C ASN A 90 -0.77 8.37 -23.18
N ASN A 91 -1.35 7.17 -23.20
CA ASN A 91 -2.78 6.97 -22.99
C ASN A 91 -3.04 6.57 -21.55
N ILE A 92 -4.07 7.13 -20.93
CA ILE A 92 -4.53 6.68 -19.61
C ILE A 92 -5.04 5.24 -19.76
N SER A 93 -4.43 4.32 -19.03
CA SER A 93 -4.85 2.91 -19.00
C SER A 93 -5.77 2.65 -17.81
N GLN A 94 -5.49 3.27 -16.67
CA GLN A 94 -6.29 3.12 -15.45
C GLN A 94 -6.28 4.39 -14.61
N THR A 95 -7.39 4.65 -13.93
CA THR A 95 -7.49 5.65 -12.87
C THR A 95 -8.02 4.99 -11.60
N SER A 96 -7.30 5.21 -10.50
CA SER A 96 -7.64 4.77 -9.16
C SER A 96 -7.92 6.00 -8.28
N GLU A 97 -9.08 6.06 -7.64
CA GLU A 97 -9.47 7.18 -6.77
C GLU A 97 -9.81 6.68 -5.36
N PHE A 98 -9.36 7.43 -4.35
CA PHE A 98 -9.41 7.04 -2.95
C PHE A 98 -10.06 8.15 -2.13
N THR A 99 -11.08 7.80 -1.36
CA THR A 99 -11.70 8.71 -0.40
C THR A 99 -11.55 8.18 1.01
N TYR A 100 -11.38 9.11 1.96
CA TYR A 100 -11.07 8.78 3.34
C TYR A 100 -12.11 9.37 4.28
N LEU A 101 -12.43 8.63 5.33
CA LEU A 101 -13.24 9.09 6.46
C LEU A 101 -12.43 8.92 7.73
N ASN A 102 -12.21 10.01 8.46
CA ASN A 102 -11.40 10.02 9.68
C ASN A 102 -10.00 9.39 9.50
N GLY A 103 -9.37 9.63 8.34
CA GLY A 103 -8.04 9.12 8.00
C GLY A 103 -7.98 7.64 7.59
N SER A 104 -9.11 6.93 7.57
CA SER A 104 -9.21 5.55 7.07
C SER A 104 -9.81 5.53 5.68
N LEU A 105 -9.37 4.59 4.82
CA LEU A 105 -9.92 4.46 3.46
C LEU A 105 -11.38 4.05 3.55
N SER A 106 -12.26 4.81 2.90
CA SER A 106 -13.71 4.63 2.93
C SER A 106 -14.24 4.17 1.58
N THR A 107 -13.71 4.68 0.47
CA THR A 107 -14.06 4.20 -0.87
C THR A 107 -12.81 4.13 -1.75
N TYR A 108 -12.73 3.07 -2.54
CA TYR A 108 -11.79 2.90 -3.64
C TYR A 108 -12.57 2.75 -4.96
N ILE A 109 -12.21 3.53 -5.98
CA ILE A 109 -12.77 3.41 -7.33
C ILE A 109 -11.63 3.08 -8.29
N SER A 110 -11.81 2.06 -9.11
CA SER A 110 -10.85 1.64 -10.13
C SER A 110 -11.52 1.63 -11.50
N ASN A 111 -11.05 2.50 -12.39
CA ASN A 111 -11.53 2.61 -13.76
C ASN A 111 -10.40 2.24 -14.72
N THR A 112 -10.51 1.10 -15.39
CA THR A 112 -9.67 0.77 -16.56
C THR A 112 -10.37 1.28 -17.83
N GLU A 113 -9.67 2.06 -18.64
CA GLU A 113 -10.32 2.86 -19.67
C GLU A 113 -11.00 2.01 -20.76
N ARG A 114 -10.34 0.92 -21.18
CA ARG A 114 -10.85 -0.01 -22.19
C ARG A 114 -12.09 -0.82 -21.76
N PHE A 115 -12.45 -0.83 -20.49
CA PHE A 115 -13.57 -1.64 -19.99
C PHE A 115 -14.88 -0.83 -19.92
N ARG A 116 -16.01 -1.52 -20.08
CA ARG A 116 -17.35 -0.91 -19.98
C ARG A 116 -17.79 -0.66 -18.54
N TYR A 117 -17.12 -1.27 -17.59
CA TYR A 117 -17.40 -1.18 -16.17
C TYR A 117 -16.19 -0.57 -15.44
N TYR A 118 -16.46 0.11 -14.34
CA TYR A 118 -15.46 0.42 -13.33
C TYR A 118 -15.81 -0.31 -12.03
N SER A 119 -14.82 -0.58 -11.19
CA SER A 119 -15.03 -1.17 -9.87
C SER A 119 -15.16 -0.08 -8.81
N LYS A 120 -16.03 -0.30 -7.83
CA LYS A 120 -16.15 0.51 -6.63
C LYS A 120 -16.18 -0.40 -5.41
N THR A 121 -15.26 -0.17 -4.48
CA THR A 121 -15.22 -0.85 -3.19
C THR A 121 -15.50 0.15 -2.08
N THR A 122 -16.48 -0.16 -1.24
CA THR A 122 -16.78 0.63 -0.03
C THR A 122 -16.37 -0.12 1.22
N TYR A 123 -15.67 0.54 2.13
CA TYR A 123 -15.11 -0.04 3.34
C TYR A 123 -15.82 0.47 4.60
N THR A 124 -15.93 -0.39 5.60
CA THR A 124 -16.49 -0.08 6.92
C THR A 124 -15.57 -0.65 8.00
N ASN A 125 -15.08 0.22 8.89
CA ASN A 125 -14.28 -0.20 10.03
C ASN A 125 -15.16 -0.78 11.13
N ASN A 126 -14.79 -1.94 11.65
CA ASN A 126 -15.53 -2.64 12.69
C ASN A 126 -14.89 -2.44 14.07
N PRO A 127 -15.65 -2.54 15.18
CA PRO A 127 -15.11 -2.41 16.54
C PRO A 127 -14.06 -3.47 16.91
N ASP A 128 -14.06 -4.61 16.23
CA ASP A 128 -13.10 -5.71 16.43
C ASP A 128 -11.75 -5.48 15.71
N GLY A 129 -11.60 -4.35 15.01
CA GLY A 129 -10.40 -3.99 14.26
C GLY A 129 -10.35 -4.55 12.83
N THR A 130 -11.35 -5.33 12.40
CA THR A 130 -11.49 -5.75 11.00
C THR A 130 -12.12 -4.66 10.13
N ILE A 131 -12.01 -4.80 8.81
CA ILE A 131 -12.60 -3.87 7.85
C ILE A 131 -13.49 -4.64 6.88
N SER A 132 -14.80 -4.49 7.00
CA SER A 132 -15.75 -5.05 6.04
C SER A 132 -15.74 -4.27 4.73
N TYR A 133 -15.99 -4.94 3.61
CA TYR A 133 -16.13 -4.29 2.31
C TYR A 133 -17.19 -4.92 1.41
N ILE A 134 -17.67 -4.11 0.47
CA ILE A 134 -18.50 -4.54 -0.66
C ILE A 134 -17.85 -4.00 -1.93
N GLU A 135 -17.54 -4.88 -2.88
CA GLU A 135 -17.05 -4.53 -4.20
C GLU A 135 -18.19 -4.67 -5.22
N LYS A 136 -18.34 -3.66 -6.08
CA LYS A 136 -19.32 -3.64 -7.16
C LYS A 136 -18.68 -3.29 -8.49
N SER A 137 -19.15 -3.92 -9.56
CA SER A 137 -18.97 -3.43 -10.93
C SER A 137 -20.08 -2.45 -11.26
N ILE A 138 -19.74 -1.31 -11.86
CA ILE A 138 -20.70 -0.28 -12.27
C ILE A 138 -20.52 0.01 -13.76
N HIS A 139 -21.58 -0.14 -14.55
CA HIS A 139 -21.52 0.11 -15.99
C HIS A 139 -21.43 1.61 -16.29
N LYS A 140 -20.49 2.02 -17.14
CA LYS A 140 -20.15 3.43 -17.37
C LYS A 140 -21.28 4.25 -18.00
N GLN A 141 -22.18 3.64 -18.77
CA GLN A 141 -23.20 4.38 -19.54
C GLN A 141 -24.55 4.49 -18.81
N ASN A 142 -25.05 3.38 -18.27
CA ASN A 142 -26.38 3.33 -17.65
C ASN A 142 -26.31 3.25 -16.11
N LEU A 143 -25.10 3.16 -15.53
CA LEU A 143 -24.85 3.11 -14.09
C LEU A 143 -25.43 1.89 -13.37
N ASP A 144 -25.73 0.82 -14.10
CA ASP A 144 -26.16 -0.44 -13.50
C ASP A 144 -25.05 -0.99 -12.60
N GLU A 145 -25.43 -1.42 -11.39
CA GLU A 145 -24.51 -1.97 -10.39
C GLU A 145 -24.70 -3.48 -10.23
N GLN A 146 -23.59 -4.20 -10.11
CA GLN A 146 -23.56 -5.61 -9.74
C GLN A 146 -22.58 -5.82 -8.60
N ILE A 147 -23.02 -6.46 -7.51
CA ILE A 147 -22.11 -6.86 -6.43
C ILE A 147 -21.22 -7.99 -6.95
N ASN A 148 -19.91 -7.80 -6.88
CA ASN A 148 -18.91 -8.80 -7.24
C ASN A 148 -18.47 -9.60 -6.02
N LYS A 149 -18.15 -8.89 -4.94
CA LYS A 149 -17.59 -9.46 -3.71
C LYS A 149 -18.15 -8.77 -2.48
N THR A 150 -18.23 -9.52 -1.39
CA THR A 150 -18.45 -8.98 -0.05
C THR A 150 -17.50 -9.71 0.87
N GLY A 151 -16.81 -8.98 1.74
CA GLY A 151 -15.73 -9.55 2.51
C GLY A 151 -15.30 -8.73 3.71
N SER A 152 -14.20 -9.17 4.32
CA SER A 152 -13.55 -8.53 5.45
C SER A 152 -12.03 -8.65 5.36
N LEU A 153 -11.35 -7.59 5.74
CA LEU A 153 -9.90 -7.48 5.79
C LEU A 153 -9.43 -7.51 7.24
N THR A 154 -8.38 -8.27 7.52
CA THR A 154 -7.72 -8.32 8.82
C THR A 154 -6.28 -7.83 8.71
N PHE A 155 -5.94 -6.84 9.53
CA PHE A 155 -4.59 -6.26 9.57
C PHE A 155 -3.88 -6.58 10.88
N VAL A 156 -2.59 -6.85 10.80
CA VAL A 156 -1.70 -6.96 11.96
C VAL A 156 -0.45 -6.12 11.70
N ASN A 157 -0.13 -5.23 12.64
CA ASN A 157 1.03 -4.33 12.54
C ASN A 157 1.12 -3.56 11.21
N GLY A 158 -0.03 -3.16 10.66
CA GLY A 158 -0.12 -2.41 9.41
C GLY A 158 0.02 -3.24 8.12
N ASN A 159 0.05 -4.57 8.20
CA ASN A 159 0.02 -5.46 7.02
C ASN A 159 -1.31 -6.19 6.94
N LEU A 160 -1.86 -6.34 5.73
CA LEU A 160 -3.02 -7.18 5.46
C LEU A 160 -2.60 -8.64 5.60
N ILE A 161 -3.09 -9.35 6.62
CA ILE A 161 -2.78 -10.77 6.82
C ILE A 161 -3.86 -11.69 6.25
N LYS A 162 -5.07 -11.16 6.04
CA LYS A 162 -6.21 -11.95 5.57
C LYS A 162 -7.25 -11.09 4.86
N ASP A 163 -7.68 -11.51 3.68
CA ASP A 163 -8.88 -11.03 2.98
C ASP A 163 -9.84 -12.21 2.84
N GLU A 164 -11.01 -12.15 3.47
CA GLU A 164 -12.05 -13.19 3.41
C GLU A 164 -13.25 -12.67 2.67
N TYR A 165 -13.77 -13.41 1.69
CA TYR A 165 -14.88 -12.94 0.88
C TYR A 165 -15.73 -14.04 0.27
N THR A 166 -16.94 -13.65 -0.13
CA THR A 166 -17.81 -14.40 -1.02
C THR A 166 -17.85 -13.71 -2.37
N SER A 167 -17.69 -14.46 -3.46
CA SER A 167 -17.77 -13.95 -4.83
C SER A 167 -19.11 -14.34 -5.46
N SER A 168 -19.78 -13.40 -6.12
CA SER A 168 -21.02 -13.66 -6.86
C SER A 168 -20.80 -14.30 -8.23
N GLN A 169 -19.53 -14.45 -8.67
CA GLN A 169 -19.20 -14.93 -10.02
C GLN A 169 -19.25 -16.46 -10.16
N SER A 170 -19.30 -17.22 -9.06
CA SER A 170 -19.39 -18.68 -9.09
C SER A 170 -20.47 -19.17 -8.14
N SER A 171 -21.49 -19.83 -8.68
CA SER A 171 -22.65 -20.32 -7.91
C SER A 171 -22.29 -21.38 -6.87
N ASN A 172 -21.16 -22.06 -7.04
CA ASN A 172 -20.77 -23.20 -6.22
C ASN A 172 -19.74 -22.80 -5.16
N VAL A 173 -19.06 -21.65 -5.32
CA VAL A 173 -18.10 -21.13 -4.33
C VAL A 173 -18.87 -20.43 -3.22
N ILE A 174 -18.71 -20.91 -2.00
CA ILE A 174 -19.39 -20.37 -0.83
C ILE A 174 -18.49 -19.46 0.01
N TYR A 175 -17.16 -19.55 -0.18
CA TYR A 175 -16.18 -18.75 0.56
C TYR A 175 -14.81 -18.81 -0.13
N SER A 176 -14.09 -17.70 -0.10
CA SER A 176 -12.70 -17.58 -0.50
C SER A 176 -11.92 -16.78 0.56
N ALA A 177 -10.65 -17.07 0.69
CA ALA A 177 -9.73 -16.25 1.47
C ALA A 177 -8.35 -16.19 0.84
N ASP A 178 -7.73 -15.02 0.94
CA ASP A 178 -6.31 -14.81 0.70
C ASP A 178 -5.62 -14.59 2.05
N VAL A 179 -4.63 -15.43 2.36
CA VAL A 179 -3.81 -15.35 3.57
C VAL A 179 -2.40 -14.95 3.18
N TYR A 180 -1.85 -13.96 3.88
CA TYR A 180 -0.56 -13.36 3.55
C TYR A 180 0.41 -13.51 4.72
N GLU A 181 1.61 -13.99 4.43
CA GLU A 181 2.70 -14.10 5.40
C GLU A 181 3.80 -13.12 5.03
N TYR A 182 4.46 -12.55 6.04
CA TYR A 182 5.46 -11.51 5.84
C TYR A 182 6.74 -11.82 6.63
N ASP A 183 7.84 -11.25 6.17
CA ASP A 183 9.06 -11.18 6.96
C ASP A 183 8.97 -10.11 8.07
N ASN A 184 10.06 -9.95 8.82
CA ASN A 184 10.19 -8.89 9.81
C ASN A 184 10.95 -7.65 9.31
N LYS A 185 11.29 -7.57 8.02
CA LYS A 185 12.14 -6.54 7.41
C LYS A 185 11.31 -5.44 6.75
N ASN A 186 11.92 -4.36 6.31
CA ASN A 186 11.18 -3.21 5.78
C ASN A 186 10.75 -3.47 4.33
N SER A 187 9.51 -3.13 3.98
CA SER A 187 9.09 -3.06 2.58
C SER A 187 9.80 -1.93 1.81
N PRO A 188 10.02 -2.06 0.49
CA PRO A 188 10.50 -0.95 -0.35
C PRO A 188 9.64 0.31 -0.24
N PHE A 189 8.34 0.17 0.04
CA PHE A 189 7.38 1.27 0.05
C PHE A 189 7.04 1.78 1.46
N LYS A 190 7.66 1.22 2.51
CA LYS A 190 7.37 1.51 3.92
C LYS A 190 7.36 3.00 4.27
N ASN A 191 8.27 3.77 3.66
CA ASN A 191 8.48 5.18 3.98
C ASN A 191 7.67 6.15 3.11
N ILE A 192 6.86 5.64 2.18
CA ILE A 192 6.01 6.45 1.31
C ILE A 192 4.75 6.84 2.05
N LEU A 193 4.48 8.15 2.17
CA LEU A 193 3.29 8.63 2.87
C LEU A 193 2.00 8.11 2.22
N GLY A 194 1.06 7.66 3.04
CA GLY A 194 -0.28 7.25 2.60
C GLY A 194 -0.34 5.90 1.88
N PHE A 195 0.80 5.30 1.52
CA PHE A 195 0.83 3.99 0.87
C PHE A 195 0.30 2.88 1.79
N ASP A 196 0.52 3.01 3.11
CA ASP A 196 -0.03 2.13 4.14
C ASP A 196 -1.56 2.19 4.28
N LYS A 197 -2.22 3.16 3.62
CA LYS A 197 -3.68 3.32 3.64
C LYS A 197 -4.38 2.70 2.43
N LEU A 198 -3.63 2.16 1.48
CA LEU A 198 -4.16 1.56 0.26
C LEU A 198 -4.38 0.05 0.46
N TYR A 199 -5.61 -0.35 0.80
CA TYR A 199 -5.90 -1.74 1.18
C TYR A 199 -5.74 -2.77 0.05
N GLN A 200 -5.75 -2.34 -1.20
CA GLN A 200 -5.49 -3.19 -2.35
C GLN A 200 -3.99 -3.47 -2.58
N GLU A 201 -3.10 -2.69 -1.95
CA GLU A 201 -1.66 -2.87 -2.06
C GLU A 201 -1.17 -3.82 -0.97
N VAL A 202 -0.60 -4.96 -1.39
CA VAL A 202 0.03 -5.92 -0.48
C VAL A 202 1.51 -5.53 -0.32
N GLY A 203 2.03 -5.59 0.90
CA GLY A 203 3.44 -5.27 1.17
C GLY A 203 3.70 -3.80 1.49
N GLY A 204 2.77 -3.11 2.15
CA GLY A 204 2.97 -1.71 2.57
C GLY A 204 4.04 -1.52 3.65
N GLN A 205 4.12 -2.39 4.67
CA GLN A 205 5.03 -2.21 5.81
C GLN A 205 6.16 -3.26 5.86
N LYS A 206 5.85 -4.50 5.52
CA LYS A 206 6.76 -5.67 5.54
C LYS A 206 6.78 -6.35 4.18
N ASN A 207 7.80 -7.15 3.89
CA ASN A 207 7.86 -7.85 2.61
C ASN A 207 7.02 -9.12 2.66
N LEU A 208 6.21 -9.32 1.63
CA LEU A 208 5.37 -10.50 1.48
C LEU A 208 6.27 -11.72 1.23
N LEU A 209 6.10 -12.80 1.97
CA LEU A 209 6.81 -14.07 1.75
C LEU A 209 5.96 -15.05 0.94
N THR A 210 4.67 -15.14 1.25
CA THR A 210 3.75 -16.06 0.61
C THR A 210 2.35 -15.48 0.54
N ARG A 211 1.60 -15.91 -0.47
CA ARG A 211 0.15 -15.71 -0.57
C ARG A 211 -0.51 -17.07 -0.73
N THR A 212 -1.36 -17.43 0.22
CA THR A 212 -2.14 -18.68 0.18
C THR A 212 -3.60 -18.36 -0.12
N PHE A 213 -4.10 -18.93 -1.21
CA PHE A 213 -5.50 -18.86 -1.61
C PHE A 213 -6.25 -20.08 -1.10
N ILE A 214 -7.34 -19.85 -0.37
CA ILE A 214 -8.23 -20.88 0.17
C ILE A 214 -9.59 -20.68 -0.48
N THR A 215 -10.15 -21.74 -1.06
CA THR A 215 -11.52 -21.72 -1.58
C THR A 215 -12.33 -22.86 -1.00
N LYS A 216 -13.56 -22.54 -0.59
CA LYS A 216 -14.57 -23.53 -0.22
C LYS A 216 -15.71 -23.51 -1.23
N TYR A 217 -16.05 -24.67 -1.75
CA TYR A 217 -17.12 -24.83 -2.73
C TYR A 217 -17.89 -26.12 -2.51
N LEU A 218 -19.07 -26.21 -3.11
CA LEU A 218 -19.86 -27.43 -3.19
C LEU A 218 -19.45 -28.23 -4.44
N ASP A 219 -19.09 -29.49 -4.26
CA ASP A 219 -18.85 -30.41 -5.37
C ASP A 219 -20.16 -30.86 -6.04
N SER A 220 -20.07 -31.75 -7.04
CA SER A 220 -21.25 -32.26 -7.75
C SER A 220 -22.22 -33.07 -6.87
N ASN A 221 -21.79 -33.49 -5.68
CA ASN A 221 -22.60 -34.24 -4.71
C ASN A 221 -23.08 -33.33 -3.56
N ASN A 222 -22.94 -32.00 -3.69
CA ASN A 222 -23.22 -31.01 -2.65
C ASN A 222 -22.41 -31.19 -1.36
N VAL A 223 -21.22 -31.77 -1.45
CA VAL A 223 -20.27 -31.86 -0.34
C VAL A 223 -19.38 -30.63 -0.36
N THR A 224 -19.13 -30.03 0.81
CA THR A 224 -18.20 -28.92 0.93
C THR A 224 -16.76 -29.42 0.79
N VAL A 225 -16.07 -28.94 -0.23
CA VAL A 225 -14.64 -29.17 -0.48
C VAL A 225 -13.87 -27.90 -0.13
N THR A 226 -12.66 -28.06 0.40
CA THR A 226 -11.72 -26.95 0.66
C THR A 226 -10.46 -27.19 -0.14
N ASP A 227 -10.18 -26.28 -1.07
CA ASP A 227 -8.93 -26.26 -1.82
C ASP A 227 -8.01 -25.16 -1.28
N THR A 228 -6.73 -25.48 -1.16
CA THR A 228 -5.69 -24.56 -0.71
C THR A 228 -4.56 -24.55 -1.74
N ASN A 229 -4.22 -23.37 -2.23
CA ASN A 229 -3.18 -23.16 -3.23
C ASN A 229 -2.23 -22.04 -2.78
N ILE A 230 -0.93 -22.26 -2.87
CA ILE A 230 0.07 -21.23 -2.58
C ILE A 230 0.49 -20.62 -3.92
N ASN A 231 0.20 -19.32 -4.10
CA ASN A 231 0.40 -18.56 -5.34
C ASN A 231 1.86 -18.08 -5.51
N GLY A 232 2.80 -18.87 -4.98
CA GLY A 232 4.24 -18.62 -5.04
C GLY A 232 4.87 -18.11 -3.74
N PHE A 233 6.20 -18.03 -3.80
CA PHE A 233 7.10 -17.71 -2.71
C PHE A 233 8.01 -16.56 -3.11
N TYR A 234 8.27 -15.68 -2.15
CA TYR A 234 9.18 -14.56 -2.31
C TYR A 234 10.37 -14.72 -1.37
N GLU A 235 11.57 -14.54 -1.94
CA GLU A 235 12.82 -14.56 -1.20
C GLU A 235 13.55 -13.23 -1.38
N TYR A 236 14.20 -12.75 -0.33
CA TYR A 236 14.80 -11.42 -0.32
C TYR A 236 16.24 -11.43 0.16
N LEU A 237 17.03 -10.53 -0.40
CA LEU A 237 18.30 -10.07 0.15
C LEU A 237 18.14 -8.63 0.63
N TYR A 238 18.84 -8.24 1.69
CA TYR A 238 18.64 -6.94 2.34
C TYR A 238 19.95 -6.16 2.49
N ASN A 239 19.83 -4.84 2.55
CA ASN A 239 20.91 -3.95 2.98
C ASN A 239 21.02 -3.91 4.53
N SER A 240 22.00 -3.15 5.03
CA SER A 240 22.23 -2.97 6.48
C SER A 240 21.12 -2.21 7.22
N GLN A 241 20.18 -1.61 6.49
CA GLN A 241 19.01 -0.91 7.04
C GLN A 241 17.73 -1.75 6.93
N ASP A 242 17.86 -3.05 6.66
CA ASP A 242 16.76 -4.01 6.55
C ASP A 242 15.77 -3.74 5.40
N TYR A 243 16.18 -3.02 4.35
CA TYR A 243 15.41 -2.87 3.11
C TYR A 243 15.89 -3.87 2.06
N PRO A 244 14.99 -4.48 1.26
CA PRO A 244 15.37 -5.49 0.30
C PRO A 244 16.16 -4.87 -0.84
N THR A 245 17.31 -5.43 -1.19
CA THR A 245 18.08 -5.06 -2.39
C THR A 245 17.76 -5.98 -3.57
N GLN A 246 17.21 -7.16 -3.29
CA GLN A 246 16.76 -8.12 -4.29
C GLN A 246 15.54 -8.87 -3.78
N GLN A 247 14.61 -9.19 -4.69
CA GLN A 247 13.50 -10.12 -4.51
C GLN A 247 13.56 -11.18 -5.61
N LYS A 248 13.31 -12.44 -5.26
CA LYS A 248 13.02 -13.52 -6.20
C LYS A 248 11.59 -13.98 -6.01
N PHE A 249 10.89 -14.22 -7.11
CA PHE A 249 9.54 -14.79 -7.08
C PHE A 249 9.57 -16.18 -7.71
N THR A 250 9.10 -17.18 -6.98
CA THR A 250 9.06 -18.58 -7.41
C THR A 250 7.63 -19.11 -7.34
N GLU A 251 7.16 -19.73 -8.42
CA GLU A 251 5.83 -20.32 -8.51
C GLU A 251 5.95 -21.74 -9.07
N GLY A 252 5.28 -22.72 -8.44
CA GLY A 252 5.38 -24.13 -8.85
C GLY A 252 6.79 -24.72 -8.74
N GLY A 253 7.65 -24.13 -7.88
CA GLY A 253 9.07 -24.51 -7.76
C GLY A 253 9.97 -23.94 -8.85
N ILE A 254 9.46 -23.05 -9.72
CA ILE A 254 10.20 -22.43 -10.82
C ILE A 254 10.35 -20.94 -10.56
N LEU A 255 11.57 -20.41 -10.71
CA LEU A 255 11.84 -18.98 -10.63
C LEU A 255 11.11 -18.23 -11.76
N GLN A 256 10.20 -17.35 -11.42
CA GLN A 256 9.41 -16.55 -12.35
C GLN A 256 10.04 -15.19 -12.64
N GLY A 257 10.84 -14.66 -11.71
CA GLY A 257 11.54 -13.41 -11.92
C GLY A 257 12.41 -13.00 -10.75
N THR A 258 13.34 -12.09 -11.03
CA THR A 258 14.14 -11.40 -10.02
C THR A 258 13.96 -9.90 -10.16
N THR A 259 13.83 -9.21 -9.04
CA THR A 259 13.70 -7.75 -8.97
C THR A 259 14.82 -7.21 -8.10
N ASN A 260 15.59 -6.24 -8.61
CA ASN A 260 16.58 -5.52 -7.81
C ASN A 260 16.04 -4.15 -7.41
N TYR A 261 16.35 -3.73 -6.19
CA TYR A 261 15.91 -2.45 -5.62
C TYR A 261 17.13 -1.60 -5.28
N PHE A 262 17.06 -0.33 -5.64
CA PHE A 262 18.12 0.65 -5.40
C PHE A 262 17.54 1.84 -4.65
N TYR A 263 18.21 2.23 -3.59
CA TYR A 263 17.80 3.29 -2.66
C TYR A 263 18.74 4.49 -2.75
N ASP A 264 18.31 5.62 -2.19
CA ASP A 264 19.16 6.79 -1.91
C ASP A 264 20.32 6.48 -0.96
#